data_AF-A0A2D7CRB7-F1
#
_entry.id   AF-A0A2D7CRB7-F1
#
_cell.length_a   1.000
_cell.length_b   1.000
_cell.length_c   1.000
_cell.angle_alpha   90.00
_cell.angle_beta   90.00
_cell.angle_gamma   90.00
#
_symmetry.space_group_name_H-M   'P 1'
#
loop_
_entity.id
_entity.type
_entity.pdbx_description
1 polymer ?
#
loop_
_entity_poly.entity_id
_entity_poly.type
_entity_poly.pdbx_seq_one_letter_code
_entity_poly.pdbx_strand_id
1 'polypeptide(L)'
;MIFSFPELVAHAAKTRRLRAGTIIGSGTISNSDQQHGYSCIAEIRMIETINEGAPYTPFLQYGDKIMMEMLASDGQSIFGSLEQTVEKC
;
A
#
# COMPACT_ATOMS: atom_id res chain seq x y z
N MET A 1 -11.38 -2.17 1.38
CA MET A 1 -11.19 -3.01 0.17
C MET A 1 -12.55 -3.34 -0.42
N ILE A 2 -12.72 -3.17 -1.74
CA ILE A 2 -13.98 -3.43 -2.45
C ILE A 2 -14.12 -4.93 -2.80
N PHE A 3 -13.00 -5.61 -3.05
CA PHE A 3 -12.96 -7.04 -3.39
C PHE A 3 -12.21 -7.82 -2.30
N SER A 4 -12.66 -9.04 -2.06
CA SER A 4 -12.01 -10.02 -1.19
C SER A 4 -10.90 -10.79 -1.93
N PHE A 5 -9.96 -11.41 -1.20
CA PHE A 5 -8.93 -12.25 -1.82
C PHE A 5 -9.48 -13.40 -2.69
N PRO A 6 -10.54 -14.13 -2.29
CA PRO A 6 -11.15 -15.15 -3.16
C PRO A 6 -11.64 -14.58 -4.50
N GLU A 7 -12.22 -13.39 -4.51
CA GLU A 7 -12.65 -12.72 -5.75
C GLU A 7 -11.46 -12.33 -6.63
N LEU A 8 -10.38 -11.83 -6.04
CA LEU A 8 -9.14 -11.53 -6.76
C LEU A 8 -8.51 -12.79 -7.36
N VAL A 9 -8.47 -13.89 -6.61
CA VAL A 9 -7.97 -15.19 -7.08
C VAL A 9 -8.83 -15.71 -8.23
N ALA A 10 -10.16 -15.68 -8.09
CA ALA A 10 -11.09 -16.12 -9.11
C ALA A 10 -10.93 -15.29 -10.40
N HIS A 11 -10.80 -13.97 -10.28
CA HIS A 11 -10.55 -13.09 -11.42
C HIS A 11 -9.22 -13.41 -12.10
N ALA A 12 -8.14 -13.54 -11.33
CA ALA A 12 -6.81 -13.83 -11.88
C ALA A 12 -6.73 -15.19 -12.58
N ALA A 13 -7.49 -16.18 -12.09
CA ALA A 13 -7.56 -17.53 -12.65
C ALA A 13 -8.49 -17.66 -13.88
N LYS A 14 -9.29 -16.63 -14.19
CA LYS A 14 -10.30 -16.67 -15.25
C LYS A 14 -9.74 -17.03 -16.63
N THR A 15 -8.52 -16.58 -16.93
CA THR A 15 -7.89 -16.74 -18.26
C THR A 15 -6.51 -17.41 -18.21
N ARG A 16 -6.04 -17.80 -17.03
CA ARG A 16 -4.72 -18.42 -16.83
C ARG A 16 -4.70 -19.29 -15.58
N ARG A 17 -3.84 -20.32 -15.60
CA ARG A 17 -3.61 -21.18 -14.43
C ARG A 17 -2.76 -20.44 -13.40
N LEU A 18 -3.13 -20.54 -12.12
CA LEU A 18 -2.30 -20.12 -11.00
C LEU A 18 -1.62 -21.37 -10.42
N ARG A 19 -0.30 -21.31 -10.19
CA ARG A 19 0.47 -22.45 -9.68
C ARG A 19 0.69 -22.32 -8.17
N ALA A 20 1.07 -23.42 -7.52
CA ALA A 20 1.53 -23.36 -6.13
C ALA A 20 2.68 -22.34 -6.00
N GLY A 21 2.60 -21.47 -5.00
CA GLY A 21 3.55 -20.37 -4.79
C GLY A 21 3.22 -19.07 -5.52
N THR A 22 2.09 -18.98 -6.25
CA THR A 22 1.61 -17.68 -6.75
C THR A 22 1.26 -16.75 -5.59
N ILE A 23 1.77 -15.51 -5.64
CA ILE A 23 1.42 -14.43 -4.70
C ILE A 23 0.37 -13.54 -5.34
N ILE A 24 -0.73 -13.29 -4.60
CA ILE A 24 -1.79 -12.35 -4.99
C ILE A 24 -1.77 -11.20 -3.99
N GLY A 25 -1.48 -9.99 -4.46
CA GLY A 25 -1.54 -8.78 -3.63
C GLY A 25 -2.94 -8.19 -3.58
N SER A 26 -3.28 -7.55 -2.46
CA SER A 26 -4.51 -6.76 -2.30
C SER A 26 -4.54 -5.48 -3.16
N GLY A 27 -3.37 -4.99 -3.55
CA GLY A 27 -3.18 -3.59 -3.93
C GLY A 27 -2.91 -2.73 -2.69
N THR A 28 -2.74 -1.42 -2.91
CA THR A 28 -2.55 -0.45 -1.83
C THR A 28 -3.80 -0.38 -0.94
N ILE A 29 -3.61 -0.27 0.38
CA ILE A 29 -4.70 -0.14 1.33
C ILE A 29 -5.00 1.35 1.50
N SER A 30 -6.16 1.80 0.99
CA SER A 30 -6.69 3.15 1.20
C SER A 30 -8.02 3.10 1.94
N ASN A 31 -8.29 4.11 2.76
CA ASN A 31 -9.56 4.34 3.42
C ASN A 31 -10.33 5.44 2.69
N SER A 32 -11.66 5.45 2.85
CA SER A 32 -12.52 6.47 2.21
C SER A 32 -12.33 7.86 2.80
N ASP A 33 -11.88 7.93 4.06
CA ASP A 33 -11.56 9.17 4.75
C ASP A 33 -10.04 9.35 4.88
N GLN A 34 -9.63 10.61 5.06
CA GLN A 34 -8.22 10.98 5.20
C GLN A 34 -7.74 10.96 6.67
N GLN A 35 -8.60 10.59 7.63
CA GLN A 35 -8.23 10.61 9.06
C GLN A 35 -7.23 9.51 9.41
N HIS A 36 -7.23 8.44 8.61
CA HIS A 36 -6.36 7.28 8.76
C HIS A 36 -5.12 7.35 7.86
N GLY A 37 -4.84 8.52 7.27
CA GLY A 37 -3.73 8.74 6.36
C GLY A 37 -4.05 8.40 4.90
N TYR A 38 -2.99 8.23 4.11
CA TYR A 38 -3.05 7.98 2.68
C TYR A 38 -2.35 6.66 2.35
N SER A 39 -2.81 6.00 1.29
CA SER A 39 -2.26 4.72 0.83
C SER A 39 -0.89 4.85 0.17
N CYS A 40 -0.57 6.02 -0.40
CA CYS A 40 0.73 6.31 -0.98
C CYS A 40 0.99 7.83 -1.12
N ILE A 41 2.25 8.19 -1.36
CA ILE A 41 2.65 9.59 -1.61
C ILE A 41 1.98 10.17 -2.86
N ALA A 42 1.70 9.33 -3.87
CA ALA A 42 1.00 9.80 -5.07
C ALA A 42 -0.45 10.24 -4.76
N GLU A 43 -1.11 9.57 -3.82
CA GLU A 43 -2.49 9.91 -3.41
C GLU A 43 -2.53 11.26 -2.69
N ILE A 44 -1.67 11.48 -1.70
CA ILE A 44 -1.60 12.80 -1.02
C ILE A 44 -1.28 13.91 -2.02
N ARG A 45 -0.29 13.73 -2.90
CA ARG A 45 0.05 14.71 -3.94
C ARG A 45 -1.13 15.03 -4.87
N MET A 46 -1.97 14.04 -5.19
CA MET A 46 -3.16 14.28 -6.00
C MET A 46 -4.19 15.12 -5.23
N ILE A 47 -4.39 14.84 -3.94
CA ILE A 47 -5.28 15.59 -3.06
C ILE A 47 -4.80 17.04 -2.90
N GLU A 48 -3.51 17.26 -2.69
CA GLU A 48 -2.88 18.59 -2.67
C GLU A 48 -3.13 19.34 -3.99
N THR A 49 -2.99 18.67 -5.12
CA THR A 49 -3.25 19.27 -6.44
C THR A 49 -4.72 19.66 -6.60
N ILE A 50 -5.65 18.81 -6.15
CA ILE A 50 -7.10 19.10 -6.21
C ILE A 50 -7.45 20.30 -5.31
N ASN A 51 -6.89 20.36 -4.11
CA ASN A 51 -7.28 21.35 -3.09
C ASN A 51 -6.54 22.69 -3.25
N GLU A 52 -5.27 22.65 -3.63
CA GLU A 52 -4.33 23.79 -3.56
C GLU A 52 -3.69 24.11 -4.92
N GLY A 53 -3.99 23.32 -5.96
CA GLY A 53 -3.56 23.57 -7.34
C GLY A 53 -2.18 23.01 -7.68
N ALA A 54 -1.40 22.54 -6.71
CA ALA A 54 -0.11 21.90 -6.94
C ALA A 54 0.26 20.92 -5.81
N PRO A 55 1.07 19.88 -6.10
CA PRO A 55 1.58 18.97 -5.08
C PRO A 55 2.83 19.54 -4.39
N TYR A 56 2.90 19.46 -3.07
CA TYR A 56 4.02 19.91 -2.26
C TYR A 56 4.72 18.77 -1.51
N THR A 57 4.04 17.67 -1.18
CA THR A 57 4.69 16.51 -0.55
C THR A 57 5.67 15.86 -1.52
N PRO A 58 6.97 15.79 -1.23
CA PRO A 58 7.94 15.18 -2.14
C PRO A 58 7.75 13.66 -2.21
N PHE A 59 8.15 13.05 -3.32
CA PHE A 59 8.41 11.60 -3.34
C PHE A 59 9.61 11.27 -2.46
N LEU A 60 9.76 9.97 -2.16
CA LEU A 60 10.89 9.46 -1.40
C LEU A 60 12.23 9.87 -2.02
N GLN A 61 13.17 10.26 -1.17
CA GLN A 61 14.54 10.63 -1.50
C GLN A 61 15.51 9.58 -0.95
N TYR A 62 16.75 9.60 -1.45
CA TYR A 62 17.80 8.73 -0.92
C TYR A 62 18.05 9.03 0.57
N GLY A 63 18.14 7.97 1.37
CA GLY A 63 18.25 8.02 2.82
C GLY A 63 16.90 8.00 3.55
N ASP A 64 15.77 8.18 2.85
CA ASP A 64 14.46 8.02 3.48
C ASP A 64 14.25 6.59 3.94
N LYS A 65 13.57 6.45 5.08
CA LYS A 65 13.24 5.17 5.69
C LYS A 65 11.74 4.95 5.67
N ILE A 66 11.33 3.76 5.26
CA ILE A 66 9.92 3.35 5.23
C ILE A 66 9.78 2.16 6.17
N MET A 67 8.80 2.24 7.05
CA MET A 67 8.39 1.14 7.93
C MET A 67 6.94 0.77 7.63
N MET A 68 6.67 -0.52 7.47
CA MET A 68 5.32 -1.06 7.38
C MET A 68 5.16 -2.19 8.39
N GLU A 69 4.07 -2.16 9.14
CA GLU A 69 3.75 -3.17 10.15
C GLU A 69 2.24 -3.35 10.25
N MET A 70 1.80 -4.56 10.59
CA MET A 70 0.41 -4.84 10.95
C MET A 70 0.35 -5.36 12.38
N LEU A 71 -0.44 -4.67 13.20
CA LEU A 71 -0.65 -5.02 14.60
C LEU A 71 -1.99 -5.72 14.78
N ALA A 72 -2.02 -6.72 15.67
CA ALA A 72 -3.24 -7.30 16.18
C ALA A 72 -3.94 -6.33 17.16
N SER A 73 -5.18 -6.66 17.54
CA SER A 73 -5.97 -5.83 18.45
C SER A 73 -5.36 -5.65 19.83
N ASP A 74 -4.48 -6.56 20.25
CA ASP A 74 -3.71 -6.50 21.50
C ASP A 74 -2.36 -5.77 21.34
N GLY A 75 -2.08 -5.22 20.17
CA GLY A 75 -0.86 -4.49 19.85
C GLY A 75 0.33 -5.37 19.46
N GLN A 76 0.17 -6.70 19.38
CA GLN A 76 1.26 -7.58 18.95
C GLN A 76 1.45 -7.54 17.43
N SER A 77 2.70 -7.56 16.98
CA SER A 77 3.03 -7.62 15.55
C SER A 77 2.60 -8.96 14.96
N ILE A 78 1.82 -8.92 13.86
CA ILE A 78 1.33 -10.15 13.21
C ILE A 78 2.38 -10.74 12.27
N PHE A 79 3.11 -9.88 11.55
CA PHE A 79 4.05 -10.28 10.49
C PHE A 79 5.49 -9.79 10.74
N GLY A 80 5.74 -9.06 11.82
CA GLY A 80 6.95 -8.27 12.00
C GLY A 80 6.90 -6.93 11.25
N SER A 81 7.94 -6.10 11.44
CA SER A 81 8.12 -4.87 10.69
C SER A 81 8.89 -5.11 9.39
N LEU A 82 8.46 -4.45 8.32
CA LEU A 82 9.24 -4.27 7.10
C LEU A 82 9.86 -2.88 7.15
N GLU A 83 11.19 -2.82 7.27
CA GLU A 83 11.94 -1.58 7.33
C GLU A 83 12.92 -1.52 6.16
N GLN A 84 12.82 -0.47 5.33
CA GLN A 84 13.67 -0.29 4.17
C GLN A 84 14.20 1.15 4.10
N THR A 85 15.45 1.29 3.69
CA THR A 85 16.08 2.59 3.39
C THR A 85 16.21 2.73 1.88
N VAL A 86 15.85 3.90 1.34
CA VAL A 86 15.98 4.19 -0.08
C VAL A 86 17.46 4.47 -0.39
N GLU A 87 18.09 3.55 -1.11
CA GLU A 87 19.51 3.62 -1.46
C GLU A 87 19.72 3.95 -2.94
N LYS A 88 20.90 4.49 -3.27
CA LYS A 88 21.33 4.64 -4.66
C LYS A 88 21.68 3.27 -5.23
N CYS A 89 21.20 2.98 -6.43
CA CYS A 89 21.59 1.78 -7.19
C CYS A 89 23.06 1.84 -7.63
#